data_AF-A0A0L8FV56-F1
#
_entry.id   AF-A0A0L8FV56-F1
#
_cell.length_a   1.000
_cell.length_b   1.000
_cell.length_c   1.000
_cell.angle_alpha   90.00
_cell.angle_beta   90.00
_cell.angle_gamma   90.00
#
_symmetry.space_group_name_H-M   'P 1'
#
loop_
_entity.id
_entity.type
_entity.pdbx_description
1 polymer ?
#
loop_
_entity_poly.entity_id
_entity_poly.type
_entity_poly.pdbx_seq_one_letter_code
_entity_poly.pdbx_strand_id
1 'polypeptide(L)'
;MELLQWLEQHIQTSLQPKLEEQKSFMSNSKHRRILLEFLRKEHNTQLCIFTKNTGTLHAALQPPSALYTKSLFFLKRQQHWIITPNNIGK
;
A
#
# COMPACT_ATOMS: atom_id res chain seq x y z
N MET A 1 -3.47 -2.60 -14.64
CA MET A 1 -4.44 -2.79 -13.54
C MET A 1 -3.97 -3.86 -12.56
N GLU A 2 -3.34 -4.93 -13.04
CA GLU A 2 -2.91 -6.10 -12.26
C GLU A 2 -2.12 -5.81 -10.96
N LEU A 3 -1.16 -4.87 -10.97
CA LEU A 3 -0.36 -4.56 -9.78
C LEU A 3 -1.13 -3.89 -8.63
N LEU A 4 -2.10 -3.03 -8.96
CA LEU A 4 -2.93 -2.40 -7.94
C LEU A 4 -3.87 -3.42 -7.31
N GLN A 5 -4.40 -4.34 -8.11
CA GLN A 5 -5.22 -5.44 -7.63
C GLN A 5 -4.41 -6.40 -6.73
N TRP A 6 -3.15 -6.64 -7.08
CA TRP A 6 -2.24 -7.41 -6.21
C TRP A 6 -2.06 -6.74 -4.84
N LEU A 7 -1.82 -5.42 -4.81
CA LEU A 7 -1.72 -4.67 -3.54
C LEU A 7 -3.04 -4.71 -2.78
N GLU A 8 -4.16 -4.51 -3.46
CA GLU A 8 -5.50 -4.56 -2.87
C GLU A 8 -5.81 -5.90 -2.21
N GLN A 9 -5.48 -7.00 -2.89
CA GLN A 9 -5.64 -8.35 -2.35
C GLN A 9 -4.77 -8.56 -1.10
N HIS A 10 -3.52 -8.10 -1.09
CA HIS A 10 -2.63 -8.23 0.07
C HIS A 10 -3.05 -7.37 1.25
N ILE A 11 -3.59 -6.17 0.98
CA ILE A 11 -4.20 -5.32 1.99
C ILE A 11 -5.41 -6.05 2.59
N GLN A 12 -6.26 -6.66 1.76
CA GLN A 12 -7.44 -7.40 2.24
C GLN A 12 -7.06 -8.59 3.11
N THR A 13 -6.14 -9.43 2.65
CA THR A 13 -5.75 -10.64 3.39
C THR A 13 -5.00 -10.30 4.69
N SER A 14 -4.20 -9.24 4.68
CA SER A 14 -3.34 -8.90 5.83
C SER A 14 -4.05 -8.04 6.87
N LEU A 15 -4.76 -6.99 6.45
CA LEU A 15 -5.39 -6.03 7.36
C LEU A 15 -6.87 -6.32 7.60
N GLN A 16 -7.51 -7.11 6.72
CA GLN A 16 -8.93 -7.46 6.78
C GLN A 16 -9.84 -6.24 7.04
N PRO A 17 -9.66 -5.12 6.30
CA PRO A 17 -10.54 -3.97 6.44
C PRO A 17 -11.98 -4.35 6.07
N LYS A 18 -12.93 -3.54 6.54
CA LYS A 18 -14.32 -3.67 6.10
C LYS A 18 -14.41 -3.35 4.60
N LEU A 19 -15.32 -4.03 3.88
CA LEU A 19 -15.47 -3.87 2.43
C LEU A 19 -15.62 -2.40 1.99
N GLU A 20 -16.45 -1.64 2.70
CA GLU A 20 -16.68 -0.22 2.38
C GLU A 20 -15.46 0.66 2.66
N GLU A 21 -14.69 0.33 3.69
CA GLU A 21 -13.42 1.01 3.98
C GLU A 21 -12.38 0.73 2.89
N GLN A 22 -12.27 -0.53 2.45
CA GLN A 22 -11.38 -0.92 1.37
C GLN A 22 -11.72 -0.19 0.06
N LYS A 23 -13.00 -0.18 -0.32
CA LYS A 23 -13.48 0.56 -1.50
C LYS A 23 -13.17 2.05 -1.39
N SER A 24 -13.43 2.66 -0.23
CA SER A 24 -13.13 4.08 0.02
C SER A 24 -11.63 4.37 -0.11
N PHE A 25 -10.79 3.51 0.45
CA PHE A 25 -9.34 3.61 0.36
C PHE A 25 -8.83 3.49 -1.09
N MET A 26 -9.32 2.52 -1.86
CA MET A 26 -8.88 2.27 -3.24
C MET A 26 -9.41 3.31 -4.25
N SER A 27 -10.54 3.95 -3.95
CA SER A 27 -11.12 5.05 -4.75
C SER A 27 -10.55 6.43 -4.40
N ASN A 28 -9.94 6.58 -3.22
CA ASN A 28 -9.30 7.82 -2.81
C ASN A 28 -8.09 8.15 -3.70
N SER A 29 -8.15 9.29 -4.39
CA SER A 29 -7.11 9.71 -5.35
C SER A 29 -5.73 9.88 -4.72
N LYS A 30 -5.65 10.35 -3.47
CA LYS A 30 -4.38 10.52 -2.73
C LYS A 30 -3.75 9.16 -2.44
N HIS A 31 -4.52 8.21 -1.91
CA HIS A 31 -4.00 6.88 -1.60
C HIS A 31 -3.63 6.14 -2.88
N ARG A 32 -4.49 6.16 -3.90
CA ARG A 32 -4.20 5.56 -5.20
C ARG A 32 -2.92 6.13 -5.83
N ARG A 33 -2.69 7.44 -5.74
CA ARG A 33 -1.44 8.07 -6.18
C ARG A 33 -0.24 7.51 -5.44
N ILE A 34 -0.29 7.39 -4.11
CA ILE A 34 0.80 6.84 -3.30
C ILE A 34 1.12 5.39 -3.68
N LEU A 35 0.10 4.55 -3.85
CA LEU A 35 0.28 3.16 -4.31
C LEU A 35 0.99 3.12 -5.68
N LEU A 36 0.55 3.94 -6.63
CA LEU A 36 1.16 4.03 -7.95
C LEU A 36 2.59 4.59 -7.90
N GLU A 37 2.86 5.55 -7.03
CA GLU A 37 4.19 6.10 -6.83
C GLU A 37 5.15 5.06 -6.25
N PHE A 38 4.71 4.20 -5.34
CA PHE A 38 5.50 3.06 -4.88
C PHE A 38 5.79 2.09 -6.04
N LEU A 39 4.78 1.70 -6.83
CA LEU A 39 4.97 0.75 -7.92
C LEU A 39 5.89 1.27 -9.03
N ARG A 40 5.74 2.55 -9.41
CA ARG A 40 6.34 3.12 -10.63
C ARG A 40 7.63 3.89 -10.41
N LYS A 41 7.87 4.46 -9.22
CA LYS A 41 9.09 5.22 -8.94
C LYS A 41 10.14 4.33 -8.33
N GLU A 42 11.32 4.31 -8.94
CA GLU A 42 12.45 3.47 -8.54
C GLU A 42 12.97 3.79 -7.12
N HIS A 43 12.98 5.07 -6.73
CA HIS A 43 13.48 5.51 -5.43
C HIS A 43 12.49 5.31 -4.27
N ASN A 44 11.21 5.07 -4.57
CA ASN A 44 10.23 4.76 -3.55
C ASN A 44 10.33 3.28 -3.19
N THR A 45 11.21 2.97 -2.24
CA THR A 45 11.52 1.59 -1.84
C THR A 45 10.55 1.03 -0.82
N GLN A 46 9.72 1.86 -0.19
CA GLN A 46 8.83 1.45 0.87
C GLN A 46 7.41 2.02 0.69
N LEU A 47 6.42 1.23 1.12
CA LEU A 47 5.03 1.61 1.21
C LEU A 47 4.46 1.09 2.53
N CYS A 48 3.85 1.99 3.28
CA CYS A 48 3.25 1.73 4.58
C CYS A 48 1.74 1.88 4.46
N ILE A 49 1.00 0.83 4.81
CA ILE A 49 -0.46 0.84 4.91
C ILE A 49 -0.83 0.62 6.38
N PHE A 50 -1.59 1.52 6.97
CA PHE A 50 -1.93 1.46 8.39
C PHE A 50 -3.28 2.10 8.64
N THR A 51 -3.93 1.72 9.73
CA THR A 51 -5.13 2.40 10.22
C THR A 51 -4.77 3.50 11.21
N LYS A 52 -5.45 4.64 11.10
CA LYS A 52 -5.38 5.70 12.11
C LYS A 52 -6.42 5.45 13.21
N ASN A 53 -6.33 6.21 14.32
CA ASN A 53 -7.30 6.18 15.43
C ASN A 53 -8.77 6.32 14.99
N THR A 54 -9.02 6.92 13.85
CA THR A 54 -10.35 7.05 13.24
C THR A 54 -10.87 5.75 12.62
N GLY A 55 -10.10 4.66 12.66
CA GLY A 55 -10.44 3.38 12.03
C GLY A 55 -10.47 3.46 10.51
N THR A 56 -9.70 4.38 9.91
CA THR A 56 -9.58 4.53 8.45
C THR A 56 -8.20 4.11 7.99
N LEU A 57 -8.13 3.41 6.85
CA LEU A 57 -6.89 3.05 6.17
C LEU A 57 -6.18 4.26 5.56
N HIS A 58 -4.86 4.29 5.70
CA HIS A 58 -3.97 5.28 5.10
C HIS A 58 -2.79 4.60 4.43
N ALA A 59 -2.36 5.18 3.32
CA ALA A 59 -1.12 4.84 2.62
C ALA A 59 -0.10 5.97 2.78
N ALA A 60 1.17 5.62 3.00
CA ALA A 60 2.29 6.54 3.03
C ALA A 60 3.57 5.90 2.48
N LEU A 61 4.47 6.71 1.92
CA LEU A 61 5.82 6.29 1.49
C LEU A 61 6.86 6.39 2.60
N GLN A 62 6.46 6.90 3.76
CA GLN A 62 7.27 6.99 4.96
C GLN A 62 6.46 6.43 6.12
N PRO A 63 7.09 5.71 7.06
CA PRO A 63 6.40 5.20 8.23
C PRO A 63 5.82 6.36 9.04
N PRO A 64 4.61 6.22 9.61
CA PRO A 64 4.09 7.21 10.54
C PRO A 64 4.90 7.21 11.83
N SER A 65 4.91 8.33 12.56
CA SER A 65 5.58 8.44 13.87
C SER A 65 4.96 7.54 14.94
N ALA A 66 3.72 7.10 14.75
CA ALA A 66 3.03 6.18 15.64
C ALA A 66 2.16 5.20 14.84
N LEU A 67 2.16 3.95 15.28
CA LEU A 67 1.29 2.88 14.79
C LEU A 67 0.28 2.57 15.88
N TYR A 68 -1.01 2.58 15.53
CA TYR A 68 -2.08 2.41 16.52
C TYR A 68 -2.60 0.98 16.58
N THR A 69 -2.75 0.34 15.43
CA THR A 69 -3.20 -1.05 15.36
C THR A 69 -2.30 -1.83 14.40
N LYS A 70 -2.88 -2.69 13.56
CA LYS A 70 -2.16 -3.44 12.55
C LYS A 70 -1.73 -2.53 11.40
N SER A 71 -0.54 -2.80 10.89
CA SER A 71 0.03 -2.14 9.73
C SER A 71 0.68 -3.17 8.81
N LEU A 72 0.79 -2.80 7.55
CA LEU A 72 1.36 -3.60 6.48
C LEU A 72 2.43 -2.77 5.78
N PHE A 73 3.63 -3.32 5.68
CA PHE A 73 4.76 -2.67 5.02
C PHE A 73 5.15 -3.48 3.79
N PHE A 74 5.28 -2.81 2.65
CA PHE A 74 5.89 -3.36 1.45
C PHE A 74 7.26 -2.73 1.27
N LEU A 75 8.27 -3.57 1.07
CA LEU A 75 9.65 -3.15 0.86
C LEU A 75 10.15 -3.74 -0.46
N LYS A 76 10.72 -2.89 -1.31
CA LYS A 76 11.44 -3.34 -2.50
C LYS A 76 12.79 -3.90 -2.07
N ARG A 77 13.12 -5.10 -2.56
CA ARG A 77 14.37 -5.78 -2.21
C ARG A 77 15.62 -5.07 -2.72
N GLN A 78 15.57 -4.47 -3.91
CA GLN A 78 16.68 -3.67 -4.44
C GLN A 78 16.32 -2.19 -4.47
N GLN A 79 17.34 -1.37 -4.29
CA GLN A 79 17.27 0.05 -4.55
C GLN A 79 17.06 0.27 -6.06
N HIS A 80 16.32 1.32 -6.43
CA HIS A 80 16.06 1.68 -7.83
C HIS A 80 15.26 0.62 -8.62
N TRP A 81 14.36 -0.12 -7.97
CA TRP A 81 13.55 -1.15 -8.61
C TRP A 81 12.16 -0.62 -9.03
N ILE A 82 11.75 -0.83 -10.29
CA ILE A 82 10.35 -0.60 -10.76
C ILE A 82 9.55 -1.91 -10.73
N ILE A 83 8.41 -1.92 -10.05
CA ILE A 83 7.58 -3.12 -9.93
C ILE A 83 6.76 -3.32 -11.20
N THR A 84 6.82 -4.53 -11.75
CA THR A 84 6.10 -4.96 -12.94
C THR A 84 5.33 -6.26 -12.65
N PRO A 85 4.31 -6.62 -13.44
CA PRO A 85 3.53 -7.85 -13.20
C PRO A 85 4.41 -9.10 -13.13
N ASN A 86 5.51 -9.12 -13.87
CA ASN A 86 6.43 -10.25 -13.93
C ASN A 86 7.36 -10.40 -12.71
N ASN A 87 7.40 -9.41 -11.81
CA ASN A 87 8.33 -9.36 -10.67
C ASN A 87 7.69 -9.16 -9.28
N ILE A 88 6.40 -8.82 -9.18
CA ILE A 88 5.77 -8.43 -7.90
C ILE A 88 5.61 -9.58 -6.87
N GLY A 89 5.72 -10.85 -7.28
CA GLY A 89 5.59 -12.03 -6.41
C GLY A 89 6.78 -12.99 -6.47
N LYS A 90 7.92 -12.52 -7.01
CA LYS A 90 9.20 -13.26 -7.06
C LYS A 90 10.16 -12.69 -6.03
#